data_AF-A0A0F9QF15-F1
#
_entry.id   AF-A0A0F9QF15-F1
#
_cell.length_a   1.000
_cell.length_b   1.000
_cell.length_c   1.000
_cell.angle_alpha   90.00
_cell.angle_beta   90.00
_cell.angle_gamma   90.00
#
_symmetry.space_group_name_H-M   'P 1'
#
loop_
_entity.id
_entity.type
_entity.pdbx_description
1 polymer ?
#
loop_
_entity_poly.entity_id
_entity_poly.type
_entity_poly.pdbx_seq_one_letter_code
_entity_poly.pdbx_strand_id
1 'polypeptide(L)'
;MSQTPPFSDADYAKAMLLLERLAQEIQDIPIPQMLQRIDTAETLGPILDPALWIKASDQLDSFKHLAQAANTFRLAALRERSNTP
;
A
#
# COMPACT_ATOMS: atom_id res chain seq x y z
N MET A 1 12.01 31.93 -5.17
CA MET A 1 11.11 31.15 -6.05
C MET A 1 11.96 30.15 -6.81
N SER A 2 12.04 28.91 -6.34
CA SER A 2 12.83 27.88 -7.01
C SER A 2 12.00 27.31 -8.15
N GLN A 3 12.35 27.62 -9.40
CA GLN A 3 11.72 27.00 -10.56
C GLN A 3 12.22 25.55 -10.62
N THR A 4 11.31 24.59 -10.44
CA THR A 4 11.60 23.18 -10.71
C THR A 4 11.97 23.05 -12.19
N PRO A 5 13.14 22.47 -12.54
CA PRO A 5 13.51 22.28 -13.93
C PRO A 5 12.44 21.45 -14.67
N PRO A 6 12.28 21.65 -15.99
CA PRO A 6 11.33 20.86 -16.77
C PRO A 6 11.71 19.37 -16.72
N PHE A 7 10.71 18.52 -16.50
CA PHE A 7 10.89 17.06 -16.46
C PHE A 7 11.37 16.58 -17.83
N SER A 8 12.52 15.88 -17.87
CA SER A 8 13.07 15.38 -19.13
C SER A 8 12.43 14.04 -19.53
N ASP A 9 12.51 13.67 -20.81
CA ASP A 9 12.06 12.35 -21.31
C ASP A 9 12.71 11.19 -20.53
N ALA A 10 13.97 11.36 -20.10
CA ALA A 10 14.67 10.39 -19.28
C ALA A 10 14.05 10.27 -17.86
N ASP A 11 13.59 11.37 -17.28
CA ASP A 11 12.90 11.37 -15.98
C ASP A 11 11.54 10.67 -16.06
N TYR A 12 10.81 10.86 -17.17
CA TYR A 12 9.57 10.14 -17.45
C TYR A 12 9.80 8.62 -17.55
N ALA A 13 10.75 8.20 -18.38
CA ALA A 13 11.08 6.78 -18.55
C ALA A 13 11.50 6.13 -17.22
N LYS A 14 12.28 6.84 -16.40
CA LYS A 14 12.70 6.39 -15.08
C LYS A 14 11.51 6.25 -14.12
N ALA A 15 10.60 7.22 -14.10
CA ALA A 15 9.40 7.16 -13.26
C ALA A 15 8.50 5.98 -13.62
N MET A 16 8.29 5.73 -14.92
CA MET A 16 7.52 4.59 -15.41
C MET A 16 8.14 3.26 -14.98
N LEU A 17 9.46 3.11 -15.14
CA LEU A 17 10.18 1.90 -14.71
C LEU A 17 10.07 1.66 -13.20
N LEU A 18 10.14 2.72 -12.39
CA LEU A 18 9.98 2.60 -10.92
C LEU A 18 8.57 2.17 -10.54
N LEU A 19 7.53 2.69 -11.21
CA LEU A 19 6.15 2.28 -10.99
C LEU A 19 5.91 0.83 -11.41
N GLU A 20 6.50 0.40 -12.53
CA GLU A 20 6.40 -1.00 -12.98
C GLU A 20 7.04 -1.96 -11.98
N ARG A 21 8.23 -1.62 -11.47
CA ARG A 21 8.90 -2.40 -10.42
C ARG A 21 8.08 -2.45 -9.14
N LEU A 22 7.55 -1.32 -8.69
CA LEU A 22 6.67 -1.29 -7.51
C LEU A 22 5.43 -2.17 -7.72
N ALA A 23 4.84 -2.15 -8.92
CA ALA A 23 3.71 -2.97 -9.29
C ALA A 23 4.04 -4.47 -9.29
N GLN A 24 5.27 -4.85 -9.66
CA GLN A 24 5.75 -6.23 -9.58
C GLN A 24 5.92 -6.67 -8.12
N GLU A 25 6.62 -5.88 -7.30
CA GLU A 25 6.89 -6.20 -5.89
C GLU A 25 5.60 -6.35 -5.07
N ILE A 26 4.60 -5.51 -5.32
CA ILE A 26 3.38 -5.48 -4.53
C ILE A 26 2.36 -6.57 -4.90
N GLN A 27 2.52 -7.22 -6.06
CA GLN A 27 1.56 -8.20 -6.56
C GLN A 27 1.52 -9.47 -5.71
N ASP A 28 2.68 -9.93 -5.26
CA ASP A 28 2.81 -11.16 -4.48
C ASP A 28 2.57 -10.95 -2.98
N ILE A 29 2.40 -9.70 -2.56
CA ILE A 29 2.10 -9.36 -1.16
C ILE A 29 0.61 -9.64 -0.89
N PRO A 30 0.26 -10.43 0.15
CA PRO A 30 -1.11 -10.76 0.52
C PRO A 30 -1.80 -9.61 1.25
N ILE A 31 -1.86 -8.42 0.63
CA ILE A 31 -2.42 -7.20 1.22
C ILE A 31 -3.88 -7.37 1.66
N PRO A 32 -4.78 -8.02 0.88
CA PRO A 32 -6.16 -8.26 1.33
C PRO A 32 -6.23 -9.05 2.64
N GLN A 33 -5.39 -10.06 2.80
CA GLN A 33 -5.33 -10.87 4.02
C GLN A 33 -4.75 -10.05 5.19
N MET A 34 -3.77 -9.18 4.94
CA MET A 34 -3.24 -8.27 5.96
C MET A 34 -4.32 -7.30 6.46
N LEU A 35 -5.10 -6.70 5.56
CA LEU A 35 -6.22 -5.82 5.92
C LEU A 35 -7.27 -6.55 6.76
N GLN A 36 -7.65 -7.77 6.37
CA GLN A 36 -8.59 -8.58 7.14
C GLN A 36 -8.08 -8.87 8.57
N ARG A 37 -6.79 -9.14 8.71
CA ARG A 37 -6.17 -9.38 10.03
C ARG A 37 -6.17 -8.12 10.89
N ILE A 38 -5.94 -6.95 10.28
CA ILE A 38 -6.03 -5.66 10.97
C ILE A 38 -7.47 -5.41 11.44
N ASP A 39 -8.47 -5.58 10.59
CA ASP A 39 -9.89 -5.41 10.97
C ASP A 39 -10.30 -6.38 12.09
N THR A 40 -9.78 -7.61 12.06
CA THR A 40 -10.00 -8.60 13.12
C THR A 40 -9.35 -8.15 14.42
N ALA A 41 -8.12 -7.62 14.37
CA ALA A 41 -7.43 -7.09 15.54
C ALA A 41 -8.16 -5.88 16.14
N GLU A 42 -8.71 -4.98 15.32
CA GLU A 42 -9.54 -3.86 15.79
C GLU A 42 -10.80 -4.32 16.51
N THR A 43 -11.45 -5.35 15.99
CA THR A 43 -12.72 -5.85 16.53
C THR A 43 -12.51 -6.65 17.81
N LEU A 44 -11.50 -7.53 17.83
CA LEU A 44 -11.31 -8.51 18.89
C LEU A 44 -10.20 -8.15 19.87
N GLY A 45 -9.23 -7.33 19.47
CA GLY A 45 -8.08 -6.94 20.29
C GLY A 45 -8.46 -6.35 21.64
N PRO A 46 -9.43 -5.41 21.73
CA PRO A 46 -9.89 -4.87 23.01
C PRO A 46 -10.50 -5.90 23.96
N ILE A 47 -10.94 -7.06 23.45
CA ILE A 47 -11.60 -8.12 24.21
C ILE A 47 -10.61 -9.22 24.58
N LEU A 48 -9.78 -9.65 23.63
CA LEU A 48 -8.86 -10.77 23.79
C LEU A 48 -7.58 -10.40 24.53
N ASP A 49 -7.00 -9.24 24.24
CA ASP A 49 -5.81 -8.73 24.93
C ASP A 49 -5.83 -7.18 24.97
N PRO A 50 -6.56 -6.60 25.94
CA PRO A 50 -6.69 -5.15 26.06
C PRO A 50 -5.36 -4.43 26.29
N ALA A 51 -4.42 -5.08 26.99
CA ALA A 51 -3.14 -4.47 27.35
C ALA A 51 -2.21 -4.37 26.14
N LEU A 52 -2.19 -5.38 25.27
CA LEU A 52 -1.49 -5.32 23.99
C LEU A 52 -2.19 -4.35 23.03
N TRP A 53 -3.52 -4.37 22.99
CA TRP A 53 -4.32 -3.48 22.16
C TRP A 53 -3.99 -2.00 22.41
N ILE A 54 -4.03 -1.56 23.67
CA ILE A 54 -3.74 -0.16 24.05
C ILE A 54 -2.34 0.28 23.61
N LYS A 55 -1.36 -0.63 23.59
CA LYS A 55 0.01 -0.31 23.17
C LYS A 55 0.17 -0.21 21.66
N ALA A 56 -0.68 -0.91 20.91
CA ALA A 56 -0.51 -1.11 19.46
C ALA A 56 -1.56 -0.36 18.61
N SER A 57 -2.69 0.06 19.19
CA SER A 57 -3.84 0.64 18.48
C SER A 57 -3.44 1.83 17.60
N ASP A 58 -2.60 2.73 18.12
CA ASP A 58 -2.18 3.93 17.40
C ASP A 58 -1.33 3.61 16.16
N GLN A 59 -0.53 2.56 16.23
CA GLN A 59 0.28 2.09 15.11
C GLN A 59 -0.57 1.31 14.11
N LEU A 60 -1.58 0.59 14.59
CA LEU A 60 -2.45 -0.25 13.78
C LEU A 60 -3.20 0.59 12.73
N ASP A 61 -3.73 1.75 13.13
CA ASP A 61 -4.38 2.71 12.22
C ASP A 61 -3.44 3.19 11.11
N SER A 62 -2.19 3.49 11.46
CA SER A 62 -1.17 3.90 10.48
C SER A 62 -0.86 2.77 9.49
N PHE A 63 -0.72 1.53 9.97
CA PHE A 63 -0.51 0.37 9.12
C PHE A 63 -1.72 0.04 8.25
N LYS A 64 -2.94 0.25 8.75
CA LYS A 64 -4.18 0.09 7.99
C LYS A 64 -4.21 1.04 6.80
N HIS A 65 -3.93 2.32 7.01
CA HIS A 65 -3.87 3.31 5.94
C HIS A 65 -2.81 2.96 4.89
N LEU A 66 -1.61 2.54 5.31
CA LEU A 66 -0.56 2.10 4.39
C LEU A 66 -1.00 0.88 3.57
N ALA A 67 -1.58 -0.13 4.22
CA ALA A 67 -2.08 -1.33 3.55
C ALA A 67 -3.23 -1.01 2.57
N GLN A 68 -4.11 -0.06 2.89
CA GLN A 68 -5.18 0.40 1.99
C GLN A 68 -4.64 1.13 0.76
N ALA A 69 -3.67 2.03 0.95
CA ALA A 69 -3.00 2.72 -0.16
C ALA A 69 -2.27 1.73 -1.07
N ALA A 70 -1.54 0.80 -0.47
CA ALA A 70 -0.85 -0.29 -1.14
C ALA A 70 -1.83 -1.19 -1.92
N ASN A 71 -2.97 -1.55 -1.34
CA ASN A 71 -4.00 -2.34 -2.03
C ASN A 71 -4.61 -1.60 -3.23
N THR A 72 -4.85 -0.29 -3.09
CA THR A 72 -5.35 0.55 -4.19
C THR A 72 -4.38 0.51 -5.37
N PHE A 73 -3.08 0.69 -5.10
CA PHE A 73 -2.05 0.60 -6.13
C PHE A 73 -1.96 -0.80 -6.76
N ARG A 74 -2.00 -1.86 -5.94
CA ARG A 74 -2.02 -3.26 -6.42
C ARG A 74 -3.19 -3.53 -7.37
N LEU A 75 -4.39 -3.05 -7.04
CA LEU A 75 -5.59 -3.21 -7.89
C LEU A 75 -5.45 -2.46 -9.22
N ALA A 76 -4.88 -1.24 -9.20
CA ALA A 76 -4.59 -0.50 -10.42
C ALA A 76 -3.56 -1.25 -11.30
N ALA A 77 -2.48 -1.75 -10.70
CA ALA A 77 -1.46 -2.53 -11.40
C ALA A 77 -2.01 -3.81 -12.05
N LEU A 78 -2.91 -4.53 -11.36
CA LEU A 78 -3.57 -5.72 -11.92
C LEU A 78 -4.50 -5.38 -13.09
N ARG A 79 -5.21 -4.25 -13.02
CA ARG A 79 -6.06 -3.78 -14.11
C ARG A 79 -5.25 -3.45 -15.37
N GLU A 80 -4.15 -2.71 -15.22
CA GLU A 80 -3.29 -2.35 -16.36
C GLU A 80 -2.74 -3.60 -17.08
N ARG A 81 -2.29 -4.61 -16.34
CA ARG A 81 -1.86 -5.88 -16.93
C ARG A 81 -2.98 -6.61 -17.67
N SER A 82 -4.20 -6.56 -17.16
CA SER A 82 -5.36 -7.22 -17.79
C SER A 82 -5.78 -6.55 -19.10
N ASN A 83 -5.36 -5.30 -19.31
CA ASN A 83 -5.63 -4.52 -20.53
C ASN A 83 -4.48 -4.59 -21.55
N THR A 84 -3.39 -5.29 -21.24
CA THR A 84 -2.27 -5.48 -22.18
C THR A 84 -2.59 -6.72 -23.04
N PRO A 85 -2.74 -6.59 -24.37
CA PRO A 85 -3.11 -7.69 -25.27
C PRO A 85 -2.06 -8.79 -25.37
#